data_AF-A0A522Q9E3-F1
#
_entry.id   AF-A0A522Q9E3-F1
#
_cell.length_a   1.000
_cell.length_b   1.000
_cell.length_c   1.000
_cell.angle_alpha   90.00
_cell.angle_beta   90.00
_cell.angle_gamma   90.00
#
_symmetry.space_group_name_H-M   'P 1'
#
loop_
_entity.id
_entity.type
_entity.pdbx_description
1 polymer ?
#
loop_
_entity_poly.entity_id
_entity_poly.type
_entity_poly.pdbx_seq_one_letter_code
_entity_poly.pdbx_strand_id
1 'polypeptide(L)'
;QNALGREILVENVSTYLSFEGGDYAEWEFVSETVKRSGCGLLCDVNNIYVNSVNHGFNPYDYLRALPRQAVREIHLAGFTRKEGLPVPVLIDSHSRRVASAVWDLYTEAIHRFGCVPTLIEWDTDIPELEVLMEEAAHAQEILDACDATAA
;
A
#
# COMPACT_ATOMS: atom_id res chain seq x y z
N GLN A 1 11.74 4.44 -18.72
CA GLN A 1 12.45 5.59 -18.12
C GLN A 1 13.19 6.44 -19.15
N ASN A 2 13.66 5.85 -20.27
CA ASN A 2 14.39 6.58 -21.33
C ASN A 2 13.58 7.69 -22.02
N ALA A 3 12.29 7.49 -22.30
CA ALA A 3 11.46 8.49 -22.97
C ALA A 3 11.11 9.70 -22.08
N LEU A 4 10.82 9.44 -20.79
CA LEU A 4 10.47 10.48 -19.81
C LEU A 4 11.71 11.13 -19.17
N GLY A 5 12.88 10.50 -19.27
CA GLY A 5 14.12 10.97 -18.62
C GLY A 5 14.07 10.99 -17.09
N ARG A 6 13.11 10.29 -16.49
CA ARG A 6 12.88 10.26 -15.03
C ARG A 6 12.55 8.85 -14.56
N GLU A 7 12.79 8.62 -13.28
CA GLU A 7 12.34 7.40 -12.61
C GLU A 7 10.82 7.37 -12.58
N ILE A 8 10.21 6.23 -12.92
CA ILE A 8 8.78 5.98 -12.72
C ILE A 8 8.61 5.08 -11.50
N LEU A 9 7.51 5.27 -10.79
CA LEU A 9 7.07 4.36 -9.75
C LEU A 9 5.98 3.47 -10.30
N VAL A 10 6.09 2.17 -10.05
CA VAL A 10 5.02 1.20 -10.32
C VAL A 10 4.35 0.89 -9.00
N GLU A 11 3.02 0.80 -9.03
CA GLU A 11 2.20 0.54 -7.85
C GLU A 11 1.82 -0.94 -7.74
N ASN A 12 1.73 -1.46 -6.52
CA ASN A 12 1.08 -2.74 -6.25
C ASN A 12 -0.44 -2.57 -6.16
N VAL A 13 -1.18 -3.33 -6.96
CA VAL A 13 -2.63 -3.15 -7.13
C VAL A 13 -3.45 -4.17 -6.34
N SER A 14 -4.69 -3.81 -6.01
CA SER A 14 -5.68 -4.78 -5.55
C SER A 14 -6.09 -5.75 -6.66
N THR A 15 -6.22 -7.04 -6.32
CA THR A 15 -6.62 -8.11 -7.24
C THR A 15 -7.76 -8.93 -6.64
N TYR A 16 -8.71 -9.34 -7.49
CA TYR A 16 -9.92 -10.07 -7.06
C TYR A 16 -9.98 -11.51 -7.57
N LEU A 17 -9.05 -11.87 -8.45
CA LEU A 17 -8.94 -13.19 -9.05
C LEU A 17 -7.50 -13.63 -8.95
N SER A 18 -7.28 -14.87 -8.51
CA SER A 18 -5.98 -15.54 -8.56
C SER A 18 -5.96 -16.44 -9.80
N PHE A 19 -4.83 -16.50 -10.49
CA PHE A 19 -4.65 -17.42 -11.61
C PHE A 19 -4.02 -18.73 -11.13
N GLU A 20 -4.61 -19.86 -11.49
CA GLU A 20 -3.99 -21.17 -11.25
C GLU A 20 -2.71 -21.31 -12.08
N GLY A 21 -1.64 -21.83 -11.45
CA GLY A 21 -0.35 -22.05 -12.11
C GLY A 21 0.57 -20.83 -12.20
N GLY A 22 0.36 -19.81 -11.38
CA GLY A 22 1.31 -18.69 -11.26
C GLY A 22 2.67 -19.13 -10.71
N ASP A 23 3.75 -18.70 -11.34
CA ASP A 23 5.13 -19.03 -10.95
C ASP A 23 5.63 -18.25 -9.71
N TYR A 24 4.88 -17.21 -9.31
CA TYR A 24 5.30 -16.25 -8.27
C TYR A 24 4.13 -15.90 -7.34
N ALA A 25 4.44 -15.68 -6.06
CA ALA A 25 3.58 -14.85 -5.23
C ALA A 25 3.62 -13.38 -5.72
N GLU A 26 2.57 -12.62 -5.47
CA GLU A 26 2.43 -11.24 -5.97
C GLU A 26 3.64 -10.36 -5.58
N TRP A 27 4.09 -10.44 -4.31
CA TRP A 27 5.24 -9.67 -3.84
C TRP A 27 6.57 -10.07 -4.50
N GLU A 28 6.69 -11.33 -4.93
CA GLU A 28 7.87 -11.81 -5.67
C GLU A 28 7.84 -11.27 -7.10
N PHE A 29 6.67 -11.28 -7.75
CA PHE A 29 6.46 -10.71 -9.08
C PHE A 29 6.76 -9.21 -9.11
N VAL A 30 6.24 -8.45 -8.14
CA VAL A 30 6.51 -7.01 -7.99
C VAL A 30 8.01 -6.76 -7.76
N SER A 31 8.63 -7.52 -6.85
CA SER A 31 10.06 -7.39 -6.57
C SER A 31 10.93 -7.68 -7.79
N GLU A 32 10.59 -8.69 -8.58
CA GLU A 32 11.32 -9.05 -9.80
C GLU A 32 11.12 -8.01 -10.91
N THR A 33 9.92 -7.45 -11.02
CA THR A 33 9.61 -6.35 -11.96
C THR A 33 10.49 -5.13 -11.68
N VAL A 34 10.57 -4.71 -10.41
CA VAL A 34 11.46 -3.64 -9.96
C VAL A 34 12.92 -3.93 -10.31
N LYS A 35 13.41 -5.14 -9.97
CA LYS A 35 14.81 -5.54 -10.25
C LYS A 35 15.16 -5.51 -11.74
N ARG A 36 14.27 -6.02 -12.60
CA ARG A 36 14.53 -6.13 -14.05
C ARG A 36 14.37 -4.82 -14.80
N SER A 37 13.41 -3.99 -14.39
CA SER A 37 13.11 -2.72 -15.07
C SER A 37 13.91 -1.53 -14.51
N GLY A 38 14.35 -1.62 -13.25
CA GLY A 38 14.97 -0.52 -12.53
C GLY A 38 14.00 0.62 -12.19
N CYS A 39 12.68 0.39 -12.21
CA CYS A 39 11.71 1.36 -11.73
C CYS A 39 11.71 1.43 -10.19
N GLY A 40 11.20 2.51 -9.63
CA GLY A 40 10.84 2.56 -8.22
C GLY A 40 9.47 1.91 -7.96
N LEU A 41 9.08 1.89 -6.69
CA LEU A 41 7.81 1.37 -6.22
C LEU A 41 7.03 2.44 -5.46
N LEU A 42 5.75 2.55 -5.78
CA LEU A 42 4.73 3.17 -4.95
C LEU A 42 4.06 2.04 -4.18
N CYS A 43 4.23 2.03 -2.86
CA CYS A 43 3.72 0.97 -2.01
C CYS A 43 2.35 1.37 -1.46
N ASP A 44 1.27 0.91 -2.09
CA ASP A 44 -0.06 1.05 -1.52
C ASP A 44 -0.27 -0.02 -0.43
N VAL A 45 -0.35 0.44 0.82
CA VAL A 45 -0.53 -0.41 2.00
C VAL A 45 -1.97 -0.92 2.11
N ASN A 46 -2.95 -0.12 1.67
CA ASN A 46 -4.34 -0.54 1.60
C ASN A 46 -4.50 -1.71 0.61
N ASN A 47 -3.87 -1.65 -0.57
CA ASN A 47 -3.88 -2.75 -1.53
C ASN A 47 -3.25 -4.04 -0.98
N ILE A 48 -2.16 -3.94 -0.23
CA ILE A 48 -1.57 -5.11 0.44
C ILE A 48 -2.57 -5.73 1.42
N TYR A 49 -3.23 -4.90 2.23
CA TYR A 49 -4.22 -5.38 3.20
C TYR A 49 -5.45 -6.01 2.53
N VAL A 50 -6.03 -5.33 1.53
CA VAL A 50 -7.17 -5.84 0.74
C VAL A 50 -6.84 -7.20 0.13
N ASN A 51 -5.69 -7.30 -0.54
CA ASN A 51 -5.22 -8.55 -1.12
C ASN A 51 -5.01 -9.64 -0.06
N SER A 52 -4.47 -9.30 1.10
CA SER A 52 -4.22 -10.26 2.17
C SER A 52 -5.51 -10.91 2.68
N VAL A 53 -6.59 -10.14 2.78
CA VAL A 53 -7.91 -10.64 3.18
C VAL A 53 -8.56 -11.45 2.06
N ASN A 54 -8.47 -10.97 0.82
CA ASN A 54 -9.12 -11.62 -0.33
C ASN A 54 -8.45 -12.94 -0.71
N HIS A 55 -7.12 -13.04 -0.59
CA HIS A 55 -6.33 -14.20 -1.02
C HIS A 55 -5.79 -15.04 0.14
N GLY A 56 -5.97 -14.60 1.39
CA GLY A 56 -5.64 -15.39 2.58
C GLY A 56 -4.14 -15.52 2.85
N PHE A 57 -3.37 -14.43 2.72
CA PHE A 57 -1.95 -14.40 3.10
C PHE A 57 -1.70 -13.39 4.23
N ASN A 58 -0.50 -13.43 4.82
CA ASN A 58 -0.10 -12.47 5.84
C ASN A 58 0.46 -11.19 5.20
N PRO A 59 -0.15 -10.00 5.39
CA PRO A 59 0.30 -8.77 4.75
C PRO A 59 1.72 -8.34 5.15
N TYR A 60 2.18 -8.73 6.34
CA TYR A 60 3.55 -8.42 6.78
C TYR A 60 4.62 -9.22 6.02
N ASP A 61 4.29 -10.40 5.49
CA ASP A 61 5.20 -11.15 4.60
C ASP A 61 5.42 -10.40 3.28
N TYR A 62 4.34 -9.82 2.73
CA TYR A 62 4.40 -8.98 1.54
C TYR A 62 5.34 -7.78 1.76
N LEU A 63 5.12 -7.00 2.83
CA LEU A 63 5.96 -5.84 3.14
C LEU A 63 7.44 -6.20 3.33
N ARG A 64 7.73 -7.32 4.00
CA ARG A 64 9.12 -7.77 4.21
C ARG A 64 9.83 -8.10 2.90
N ALA A 65 9.12 -8.69 1.95
CA ALA A 65 9.67 -9.11 0.67
C ALA A 65 9.99 -7.96 -0.27
N LEU A 66 9.30 -6.81 -0.14
CA LEU A 66 9.52 -5.66 -1.00
C LEU A 66 10.95 -5.09 -0.89
N PRO A 67 11.57 -4.70 -2.02
CA PRO A 67 12.92 -4.16 -2.05
C PRO A 67 12.96 -2.77 -1.41
N ARG A 68 13.50 -2.69 -0.19
CA ARG A 68 13.54 -1.45 0.64
C ARG A 68 13.91 -0.19 -0.15
N GLN A 69 14.97 -0.28 -0.94
CA GLN A 69 15.55 0.87 -1.62
C GLN A 69 14.72 1.35 -2.82
N ALA A 70 13.76 0.55 -3.29
CA ALA A 70 12.90 0.91 -4.41
C ALA A 70 11.61 1.60 -3.97
N VAL A 71 11.17 1.44 -2.72
CA VAL A 71 9.97 2.13 -2.21
C VAL A 71 10.27 3.62 -2.09
N ARG A 72 9.56 4.44 -2.88
CA ARG A 72 9.75 5.89 -2.96
C ARG A 72 8.53 6.69 -2.51
N GLU A 73 7.37 6.05 -2.45
CA GLU A 73 6.11 6.65 -2.03
C GLU A 73 5.25 5.55 -1.40
N ILE A 74 4.43 5.93 -0.41
CA ILE A 74 3.47 5.04 0.23
C ILE A 74 2.07 5.64 0.09
N HIS A 75 1.09 4.82 -0.28
CA HIS A 75 -0.32 5.23 -0.32
C HIS A 75 -1.10 4.56 0.81
N LEU A 76 -2.04 5.31 1.36
CA LEU A 76 -3.00 4.86 2.36
C LEU A 76 -4.40 5.25 1.92
N ALA A 77 -5.33 4.30 2.03
CA ALA A 77 -6.72 4.53 1.72
C ALA A 77 -7.63 3.65 2.58
N GLY A 78 -8.93 3.87 2.46
CA GLY A 78 -9.95 3.00 3.02
C GLY A 78 -10.64 2.14 1.97
N PHE A 79 -11.03 0.94 2.36
CA PHE A 79 -11.78 -0.02 1.55
C PHE A 79 -13.24 -0.16 2.00
N THR A 80 -14.05 -0.82 1.18
CA THR A 80 -15.39 -1.28 1.57
C THR A 80 -15.44 -2.79 1.69
N ARG A 81 -16.33 -3.32 2.53
CA ARG A 81 -16.58 -4.76 2.62
C ARG A 81 -17.82 -5.14 1.82
N LYS A 82 -17.72 -6.20 1.03
CA LYS A 82 -18.86 -6.78 0.33
C LYS A 82 -19.54 -7.83 1.22
N GLU A 83 -20.79 -7.56 1.56
CA GLU A 83 -21.63 -8.46 2.36
C GLU A 83 -22.37 -9.49 1.49
N GLY A 84 -22.78 -10.61 2.10
CA GLY A 84 -23.61 -11.63 1.46
C GLY A 84 -22.89 -12.60 0.52
N LEU A 85 -21.55 -12.64 0.57
CA LEU A 85 -20.72 -13.59 -0.16
C LEU A 85 -20.29 -14.76 0.74
N PRO A 86 -19.98 -15.93 0.16
CA PRO A 86 -19.53 -17.10 0.92
C PRO A 86 -18.14 -16.93 1.54
N VAL A 87 -17.37 -15.94 1.07
CA VAL A 87 -16.05 -15.58 1.59
C VAL A 87 -15.99 -14.06 1.82
N PRO A 88 -15.19 -13.58 2.79
CA PRO A 88 -14.94 -12.15 2.97
C PRO A 88 -14.32 -11.58 1.70
N VAL A 89 -14.88 -10.49 1.18
CA VAL A 89 -14.30 -9.73 0.08
C VAL A 89 -14.24 -8.26 0.46
N LEU A 90 -13.03 -7.70 0.43
CA LEU A 90 -12.80 -6.27 0.52
C LEU A 90 -12.66 -5.72 -0.89
N ILE A 91 -13.31 -4.58 -1.13
CA ILE A 91 -13.21 -3.80 -2.35
C ILE A 91 -12.36 -2.60 -2.05
N ASP A 92 -11.28 -2.49 -2.81
CA ASP A 92 -10.45 -1.33 -2.86
C ASP A 92 -11.21 -0.17 -3.52
N SER A 93 -11.88 0.64 -2.70
CA SER A 93 -12.84 1.65 -3.16
C SER A 93 -12.38 3.09 -2.93
N HIS A 94 -11.30 3.29 -2.16
CA HIS A 94 -10.74 4.59 -1.83
C HIS A 94 -11.82 5.62 -1.44
N SER A 95 -12.75 5.20 -0.58
CA SER A 95 -13.99 5.95 -0.31
C SER A 95 -14.35 6.06 1.16
N ARG A 96 -13.42 5.64 2.01
CA ARG A 96 -13.57 5.54 3.45
C ARG A 96 -12.28 6.02 4.12
N ARG A 97 -12.38 6.36 5.40
CA ARG A 97 -11.21 6.55 6.25
C ARG A 97 -10.35 5.30 6.26
N VAL A 98 -9.05 5.49 6.46
CA VAL A 98 -8.08 4.40 6.53
C VAL A 98 -8.42 3.52 7.74
N ALA A 99 -8.51 2.21 7.54
CA ALA A 99 -8.87 1.27 8.59
C ALA A 99 -7.71 1.09 9.59
N SER A 100 -8.02 0.77 10.85
CA SER A 100 -7.00 0.56 11.89
C SER A 100 -5.94 -0.48 11.50
N ALA A 101 -6.35 -1.58 10.85
CA ALA A 101 -5.41 -2.61 10.39
C ALA A 101 -4.48 -2.12 9.27
N VAL A 102 -4.91 -1.14 8.47
CA VAL A 102 -4.07 -0.49 7.45
C VAL A 102 -3.11 0.48 8.12
N TRP A 103 -3.52 1.21 9.17
CA TRP A 103 -2.62 2.02 9.99
C TRP A 103 -1.55 1.19 10.72
N ASP A 104 -1.92 0.03 11.26
CA ASP A 104 -0.98 -0.90 11.87
C ASP A 104 0.06 -1.40 10.84
N LEU A 105 -0.40 -1.70 9.62
CA LEU A 105 0.47 -2.14 8.52
C LEU A 105 1.36 -1.01 8.01
N TYR A 106 0.85 0.22 7.99
CA TYR A 106 1.60 1.42 7.63
C TYR A 106 2.72 1.71 8.62
N THR A 107 2.46 1.58 9.91
CA THR A 107 3.50 1.72 10.95
C THR A 107 4.65 0.75 10.71
N GLU A 108 4.35 -0.51 10.37
CA GLU A 108 5.37 -1.49 9.99
C GLU A 108 6.07 -1.17 8.66
N ALA A 109 5.37 -0.59 7.70
CA ALA A 109 5.96 -0.11 6.45
C ALA A 109 6.97 1.02 6.71
N ILE A 110 6.65 1.98 7.58
CA ILE A 110 7.56 3.06 7.98
C ILE A 110 8.77 2.51 8.73
N HIS A 111 8.59 1.58 9.68
CA HIS A 111 9.73 0.89 10.32
C HIS A 111 10.63 0.18 9.30
N ARG A 112 10.03 -0.43 8.27
CA ARG A 112 10.73 -1.23 7.26
C ARG A 112 11.47 -0.39 6.23
N PHE A 113 10.86 0.69 5.75
CA PHE A 113 11.33 1.49 4.62
C PHE A 113 11.98 2.82 5.04
N GLY A 114 11.62 3.34 6.22
CA GLY A 114 11.99 4.66 6.71
C GLY A 114 10.92 5.71 6.38
N CYS A 115 11.28 6.99 6.57
CA CYS A 115 10.41 8.14 6.30
C CYS A 115 10.23 8.33 4.79
N VAL A 116 9.30 7.58 4.22
CA VAL A 116 8.92 7.67 2.81
C VAL A 116 7.72 8.62 2.70
N PRO A 117 7.69 9.53 1.70
CA PRO A 117 6.54 10.37 1.44
C PRO A 117 5.25 9.54 1.36
N THR A 118 4.22 9.98 2.08
CA THR A 118 2.95 9.26 2.21
C THR A 118 1.80 10.12 1.74
N LEU A 119 0.88 9.52 0.98
CA LEU A 119 -0.32 10.15 0.46
C LEU A 119 -1.55 9.40 0.97
N ILE A 120 -2.56 10.15 1.44
CA ILE A 120 -3.90 9.63 1.68
C ILE A 120 -4.68 9.69 0.37
N GLU A 121 -5.04 8.54 -0.17
CA GLU A 121 -5.78 8.43 -1.43
C GLU A 121 -7.29 8.32 -1.18
N TRP A 122 -8.05 9.06 -1.99
CA TRP A 122 -9.51 9.13 -1.89
C TRP A 122 -10.13 9.46 -3.26
N ASP A 123 -10.85 8.50 -3.85
CA ASP A 123 -11.35 8.58 -5.22
C ASP A 123 -12.85 8.90 -5.31
N THR A 124 -13.64 8.38 -4.37
CA THR A 124 -15.11 8.47 -4.41
C THR A 124 -15.69 8.76 -3.02
N ASP A 125 -16.95 9.20 -2.96
CA ASP A 125 -17.58 9.63 -1.70
C ASP A 125 -16.71 10.60 -0.88
N ILE A 126 -16.13 11.59 -1.56
CA ILE A 126 -15.16 12.53 -1.00
C ILE A 126 -15.78 13.24 0.22
N PRO A 127 -15.14 13.15 1.41
CA PRO A 127 -15.67 13.73 2.64
C PRO A 127 -15.37 15.23 2.70
N GLU A 128 -15.81 15.86 3.79
CA GLU A 128 -15.37 17.21 4.12
C GLU A 128 -13.85 17.27 4.30
N LEU A 129 -13.27 18.43 3.99
CA LEU A 129 -11.82 18.65 4.01
C LEU A 129 -11.19 18.32 5.36
N GLU A 130 -11.88 18.60 6.45
CA GLU A 130 -11.42 18.33 7.81
C GLU A 130 -11.10 16.85 8.02
N VAL A 131 -11.87 15.93 7.42
CA VAL A 131 -11.61 14.49 7.48
C VAL A 131 -10.30 14.14 6.77
N LEU A 132 -10.06 14.73 5.59
CA LEU A 132 -8.82 14.49 4.84
C LEU A 132 -7.60 15.03 5.61
N MET A 133 -7.74 16.20 6.22
CA MET A 133 -6.69 16.82 7.03
C MET A 133 -6.38 16.01 8.29
N GLU A 134 -7.38 15.42 8.94
CA GLU A 134 -7.20 14.52 10.09
C GLU A 134 -6.40 13.26 9.71
N GLU A 135 -6.78 12.58 8.62
CA GLU A 135 -6.06 11.36 8.18
C GLU A 135 -4.62 11.69 7.75
N ALA A 136 -4.42 12.81 7.05
CA ALA A 136 -3.09 13.28 6.67
C ALA A 136 -2.22 13.66 7.88
N ALA A 137 -2.80 14.33 8.87
CA ALA A 137 -2.11 14.64 10.12
C ALA A 137 -1.70 13.36 10.88
N HIS A 138 -2.56 12.35 10.91
CA HIS A 138 -2.23 11.08 11.55
C HIS A 138 -1.09 10.34 10.85
N ALA A 139 -1.07 10.33 9.51
CA ALA A 139 0.08 9.80 8.76
C ALA A 139 1.38 10.56 9.05
N GLN A 140 1.30 11.89 9.20
CA GLN A 140 2.44 12.74 9.55
C GLN A 140 2.99 12.45 10.95
N GLU A 141 2.14 12.21 11.95
CA GLU A 141 2.56 11.85 13.31
C GLU A 141 3.43 10.58 13.31
N ILE A 142 3.07 9.58 12.51
CA ILE A 142 3.83 8.33 12.37
C ILE A 142 5.16 8.57 11.65
N LEU A 143 5.18 9.44 10.63
CA LEU A 143 6.42 9.82 9.92
C LEU A 143 7.40 10.55 10.84
N ASP A 144 6.92 11.54 11.58
CA ASP A 144 7.74 12.35 12.49
C ASP A 144 8.40 11.48 13.58
N ALA A 145 7.69 10.45 14.06
CA ALA A 145 8.23 9.49 15.02
C ALA A 145 9.39 8.66 14.44
N CYS A 146 9.36 8.36 13.14
CA CYS A 146 10.44 7.66 12.46
C CYS A 146 11.68 8.56 12.28
N ASP A 147 11.49 9.83 11.93
CA ASP A 147 12.60 10.81 11.81
C ASP A 147 13.31 11.03 13.15
N ALA A 148 12.54 11.13 14.24
CA ALA A 148 13.10 11.29 15.60
C ALA A 148 13.93 10.08 16.06
N THR A 149 13.71 8.89 15.48
CA THR A 149 14.48 7.67 15.79
C THR A 149 15.73 7.52 14.91
N ALA A 150 15.78 8.22 13.77
CA ALA A 150 16.89 8.19 12.82
C ALA A 150 17.96 9.27 13.08
N ALA A 151 17.63 10.30 13.88
CA ALA A 151 18.51 11.40 14.29
C ALA A 151 19.32 11.09 15.56
#